data_AF-A0A4P6HDT3-F1
#
_entry.id   AF-A0A4P6HDT3-F1
#
_cell.length_a   1.000
_cell.length_b   1.000
_cell.length_c   1.000
_cell.angle_alpha   90.00
_cell.angle_beta   90.00
_cell.angle_gamma   90.00
#
_symmetry.space_group_name_H-M   'P 1'
#
loop_
_entity.id
_entity.type
_entity.pdbx_description
1 polymer ?
#
loop_
_entity_poly.entity_id
_entity_poly.type
_entity_poly.pdbx_seq_one_letter_code
_entity_poly.pdbx_strand_id
1 'polypeptide(L)'
;MKPVLEGHEKPTTVLIAREINAISDLDIIIWANRHRTLDSYADDADFLNLARSNPRNESNVGKARQHLNELVGRRFPAFSLTSKEGEEIARSIFLRRLEEYLDDASKPFQTCLMLTPIESLYEYPEWLGDFDNGCDWIDQHTKREDAQHLHDVIAALLAANKIHLSLEAS
;
A
#
# COMPACT_ATOMS: atom_id res chain seq x y z
N MET A 1 7.12 14.06 -4.49
CA MET A 1 6.39 12.92 -3.91
C MET A 1 7.37 12.08 -3.12
N LYS A 2 7.14 11.93 -1.81
CA LYS A 2 7.87 10.96 -1.01
C LYS A 2 7.44 9.56 -1.48
N PRO A 3 8.38 8.63 -1.72
CA PRO A 3 8.01 7.27 -2.11
C PRO A 3 7.35 6.56 -0.93
N VAL A 4 6.26 5.84 -1.19
CA VAL A 4 5.56 5.01 -0.20
C VAL A 4 6.47 3.89 0.31
N LEU A 5 7.38 3.41 -0.54
CA LEU A 5 8.37 2.40 -0.18
C LEU A 5 9.73 3.07 0.04
N GLU A 6 10.33 2.81 1.20
CA GLU A 6 11.64 3.32 1.60
C GLU A 6 12.79 2.42 1.11
N GLY A 7 12.47 1.24 0.57
CA GLY A 7 13.45 0.29 0.03
C GLY A 7 13.96 -0.70 1.08
N HIS A 8 13.36 -0.74 2.27
CA HIS A 8 13.69 -1.68 3.35
C HIS A 8 12.57 -2.68 3.62
N GLU A 9 11.41 -2.48 3.00
CA GLU A 9 10.22 -3.32 3.16
C GLU A 9 10.49 -4.75 2.71
N LYS A 10 9.89 -5.71 3.41
CA LYS A 10 9.88 -7.11 2.99
C LYS A 10 9.00 -7.28 1.74
N PRO A 11 9.24 -8.31 0.91
CA PRO A 11 8.38 -8.63 -0.24
C PRO A 11 6.89 -8.73 0.11
N THR A 12 6.55 -9.28 1.29
CA THR A 12 5.16 -9.40 1.76
C THR A 12 4.51 -8.03 1.99
N THR A 13 5.24 -7.07 2.57
CA THR A 13 4.77 -5.68 2.75
C THR A 13 4.53 -4.99 1.41
N VAL A 14 5.43 -5.18 0.44
CA VAL A 14 5.27 -4.61 -0.91
C VAL A 14 4.07 -5.23 -1.62
N LEU A 15 3.85 -6.54 -1.44
CA LEU A 15 2.70 -7.22 -2.01
C LEU A 15 1.40 -6.64 -1.43
N ILE A 16 1.29 -6.52 -0.10
CA ILE A 16 0.11 -5.89 0.52
C ILE A 16 -0.10 -4.48 0.01
N ALA A 17 0.95 -3.65 -0.01
CA ALA A 17 0.86 -2.27 -0.51
C ALA A 17 0.28 -2.23 -1.93
N ARG A 18 0.67 -3.20 -2.78
CA ARG A 18 0.15 -3.30 -4.14
C ARG A 18 -1.30 -3.77 -4.17
N GLU A 19 -1.64 -4.80 -3.40
CA GLU A 19 -2.98 -5.39 -3.34
C GLU A 19 -4.01 -4.41 -2.81
N ILE A 20 -3.63 -3.53 -1.86
CA ILE A 20 -4.49 -2.44 -1.39
C ILE A 20 -4.39 -1.17 -2.25
N ASN A 21 -3.80 -1.23 -3.45
CA ASN A 21 -3.62 -0.09 -4.36
C ASN A 21 -2.88 1.15 -3.75
N ALA A 22 -2.14 0.98 -2.66
CA ALA A 22 -1.30 2.04 -2.10
C ALA A 22 -0.10 2.37 -3.00
N ILE A 23 0.30 1.43 -3.85
CA ILE A 23 1.36 1.58 -4.85
C ILE A 23 0.94 0.97 -6.20
N SER A 24 1.66 1.36 -7.26
CA SER A 24 1.52 0.80 -8.61
C SER A 24 2.51 -0.33 -8.90
N ASP A 25 2.35 -1.01 -10.03
CA ASP A 25 3.30 -2.03 -10.49
C ASP A 25 4.68 -1.45 -10.81
N LEU A 26 4.73 -0.17 -11.23
CA LEU A 26 5.99 0.56 -11.43
C LEU A 26 6.75 0.71 -10.11
N ASP A 27 6.04 0.97 -9.02
CA ASP A 27 6.65 1.15 -7.69
C ASP A 27 7.28 -0.14 -7.17
N ILE A 28 6.76 -1.32 -7.56
CA ILE A 28 7.39 -2.62 -7.25
C ILE A 28 8.79 -2.69 -7.87
N ILE A 29 8.94 -2.30 -9.14
CA ILE A 29 10.24 -2.29 -9.83
C ILE A 29 11.17 -1.26 -9.18
N ILE A 30 10.65 -0.06 -8.88
CA ILE A 30 11.44 1.00 -8.24
C ILE A 30 11.95 0.54 -6.87
N TRP A 31 11.11 -0.15 -6.09
CA TRP A 31 11.51 -0.76 -4.83
C TRP A 31 12.59 -1.82 -5.07
N ALA A 32 12.37 -2.80 -5.94
CA ALA A 32 13.31 -3.89 -6.16
C ALA A 32 14.70 -3.40 -6.61
N ASN A 33 14.75 -2.36 -7.46
CA ASN A 33 15.99 -1.75 -7.94
C ASN A 33 16.80 -1.03 -6.85
N ARG A 34 16.16 -0.62 -5.75
CA ARG A 34 16.80 0.08 -4.62
C ARG A 34 16.92 -0.80 -3.38
N HIS A 35 16.20 -1.92 -3.36
CA HIS A 35 16.06 -2.76 -2.21
C HIS A 35 17.39 -3.44 -1.86
N ARG A 36 17.80 -3.30 -0.60
CA ARG A 36 18.93 -4.06 -0.08
C ARG A 36 18.43 -5.43 0.35
N THR A 37 18.62 -6.41 -0.51
CA THR A 37 18.17 -7.80 -0.30
C THR A 37 18.70 -8.40 0.98
N LEU A 38 17.85 -9.20 1.62
CA LEU A 38 18.27 -10.18 2.61
C LEU A 38 18.71 -11.47 1.90
N ASP A 39 19.69 -12.16 2.49
CA ASP A 39 20.26 -13.40 1.92
C ASP A 39 19.21 -14.51 1.70
N SER A 40 18.07 -14.45 2.39
CA SER A 40 17.00 -15.46 2.32
C SER A 40 16.27 -15.57 0.99
N TYR A 41 16.33 -14.54 0.14
CA TYR A 41 15.70 -14.53 -1.19
C TYR A 41 16.49 -13.76 -2.25
N ALA A 42 17.74 -13.37 -1.96
CA ALA A 42 18.59 -12.63 -2.89
C ALA A 42 18.88 -13.38 -4.20
N ASP A 43 18.84 -14.72 -4.16
CA ASP A 43 19.07 -15.61 -5.31
C ASP A 43 17.79 -16.01 -6.04
N ASP A 44 16.61 -15.56 -5.58
CA ASP A 44 15.35 -15.92 -6.18
C ASP A 44 15.19 -15.31 -7.59
N ALA A 45 14.82 -16.14 -8.56
CA ALA A 45 14.74 -15.74 -9.96
C ALA A 45 13.74 -14.59 -10.19
N ASP A 46 12.60 -14.60 -9.49
CA ASP A 46 11.60 -13.55 -9.66
C ASP A 46 12.02 -12.25 -8.97
N PHE A 47 12.74 -12.33 -7.84
CA PHE A 47 13.38 -11.15 -7.27
C PHE A 47 14.42 -10.54 -8.23
N LEU A 48 15.29 -11.37 -8.81
CA LEU A 48 16.31 -10.93 -9.76
C LEU A 48 15.69 -10.33 -11.03
N ASN A 49 14.56 -10.88 -11.50
CA ASN A 49 13.80 -10.32 -12.62
C ASN A 49 13.27 -8.91 -12.28
N LEU A 50 12.73 -8.71 -11.07
CA LEU A 50 12.29 -7.40 -10.60
C LEU A 50 13.46 -6.41 -10.49
N ALA A 51 14.54 -6.79 -9.79
CA ALA A 51 15.68 -5.91 -9.50
C ALA A 51 16.51 -5.51 -10.74
N ARG A 52 16.38 -6.26 -11.83
CA ARG A 52 17.03 -5.95 -13.13
C ARG A 52 16.07 -5.32 -14.12
N SER A 53 14.78 -5.21 -13.78
CA SER A 53 13.77 -4.67 -14.68
C SER A 53 13.95 -3.17 -14.91
N ASN A 54 13.86 -2.77 -16.17
CA ASN A 54 13.80 -1.36 -16.53
C ASN A 54 12.38 -0.81 -16.23
N PRO A 55 12.23 0.19 -15.34
CA PRO A 55 10.93 0.78 -15.02
C PRO A 55 10.26 1.52 -16.19
N ARG A 56 11.01 1.83 -17.27
CA ARG A 56 10.47 2.47 -18.48
C ARG A 56 9.95 1.46 -19.51
N ASN A 57 10.06 0.16 -19.24
CA ASN A 57 9.58 -0.89 -20.14
C ASN A 57 8.20 -1.37 -19.65
N GLU A 58 7.17 -1.13 -20.45
CA GLU A 58 5.78 -1.49 -20.11
C GLU A 58 5.59 -3.00 -19.89
N SER A 59 6.28 -3.85 -20.65
CA SER A 59 6.21 -5.30 -20.44
C SER A 59 6.80 -5.72 -19.10
N ASN A 60 7.84 -5.04 -18.61
CA ASN A 60 8.39 -5.32 -17.30
C ASN A 60 7.42 -4.87 -16.21
N VAL A 61 6.86 -3.66 -16.34
CA VAL A 61 5.86 -3.13 -15.40
C VAL A 61 4.66 -4.08 -15.32
N GLY A 62 4.12 -4.53 -16.47
CA GLY A 62 2.98 -5.45 -16.51
C GLY A 62 3.24 -6.83 -15.88
N LYS A 63 4.50 -7.24 -15.71
CA LYS A 63 4.88 -8.51 -15.06
C LYS A 63 5.30 -8.35 -13.60
N ALA A 64 5.46 -7.12 -13.11
CA ALA A 64 6.03 -6.87 -11.79
C ALA A 64 5.22 -7.53 -10.65
N ARG A 65 3.89 -7.38 -10.69
CA ARG A 65 3.00 -8.03 -9.72
C ARG A 65 3.08 -9.56 -9.75
N GLN A 66 3.19 -10.16 -10.94
CA GLN A 66 3.34 -11.61 -11.07
C GLN A 66 4.64 -12.08 -10.41
N HIS A 67 5.77 -11.45 -10.76
CA HIS A 67 7.06 -11.80 -10.16
C HIS A 67 7.06 -11.63 -8.63
N LEU A 68 6.42 -10.57 -8.12
CA LEU A 68 6.30 -10.36 -6.68
C LEU A 68 5.47 -11.46 -5.99
N ASN A 69 4.33 -11.83 -6.57
CA ASN A 69 3.49 -12.91 -6.06
C ASN A 69 4.24 -14.25 -6.01
N GLU A 70 4.93 -14.59 -7.09
CA GLU A 70 5.72 -15.81 -7.20
C GLU A 70 6.87 -15.87 -6.18
N LEU A 71 7.58 -14.75 -6.01
CA LEU A 71 8.60 -14.59 -4.96
C LEU A 71 8.00 -14.83 -3.56
N VAL A 72 6.89 -14.16 -3.25
CA VAL A 72 6.23 -14.28 -1.94
C VAL A 72 5.76 -15.71 -1.70
N GLY A 73 5.11 -16.33 -2.68
CA GLY A 73 4.58 -17.70 -2.56
C GLY A 73 5.68 -18.73 -2.28
N ARG A 74 6.88 -18.58 -2.85
CA ARG A 74 7.99 -19.51 -2.62
C ARG A 74 8.77 -19.23 -1.35
N ARG A 75 9.04 -17.95 -1.04
CA ARG A 75 9.96 -17.56 0.04
C ARG A 75 9.26 -17.25 1.36
N PHE A 76 7.94 -17.04 1.32
CA PHE A 76 7.11 -16.73 2.48
C PHE A 76 5.83 -17.60 2.47
N PRO A 77 5.95 -18.94 2.45
CA PRO A 77 4.79 -19.83 2.26
C PRO A 77 3.76 -19.80 3.42
N ALA A 78 4.15 -19.29 4.59
CA ALA A 78 3.25 -19.12 5.73
C ALA A 78 2.44 -17.80 5.66
N PHE A 79 2.82 -16.88 4.77
CA PHE A 79 2.16 -15.59 4.65
C PHE A 79 0.85 -15.73 3.86
N SER A 80 -0.20 -15.05 4.32
CA SER A 80 -1.47 -14.91 3.61
C SER A 80 -1.92 -13.44 3.65
N LEU A 81 -2.45 -12.95 2.53
CA LEU A 81 -2.97 -11.59 2.40
C LEU A 81 -4.10 -11.31 3.40
N THR A 82 -4.95 -12.31 3.66
CA THR A 82 -6.12 -12.22 4.55
C THR A 82 -5.82 -12.65 5.98
N SER A 83 -4.54 -12.84 6.33
CA SER A 83 -4.15 -13.12 7.71
C SER A 83 -4.20 -11.85 8.56
N LYS A 84 -4.25 -12.01 9.90
CA LYS A 84 -4.14 -10.89 10.84
C LYS A 84 -2.85 -10.07 10.62
N GLU A 85 -1.73 -10.73 10.37
CA GLU A 85 -0.47 -10.05 10.02
C GLU A 85 -0.63 -9.21 8.74
N GLY A 86 -1.33 -9.75 7.74
CA GLY A 86 -1.62 -9.04 6.50
C GLY A 86 -2.47 -7.79 6.72
N GLU A 87 -3.52 -7.91 7.53
CA GLU A 87 -4.39 -6.80 7.90
C GLU A 87 -3.65 -5.70 8.67
N GLU A 88 -2.81 -6.07 9.65
CA GLU A 88 -2.00 -5.10 10.41
C GLU A 88 -1.02 -4.33 9.51
N ILE A 89 -0.39 -5.01 8.55
CA ILE A 89 0.47 -4.35 7.56
C ILE A 89 -0.35 -3.44 6.65
N ALA A 90 -1.52 -3.88 6.17
CA ALA A 90 -2.40 -3.08 5.34
C ALA A 90 -2.85 -1.81 6.06
N ARG A 91 -3.29 -1.93 7.33
CA ARG A 91 -3.65 -0.82 8.20
C ARG A 91 -2.49 0.18 8.35
N SER A 92 -1.28 -0.30 8.62
CA SER A 92 -0.10 0.56 8.76
C SER A 92 0.20 1.36 7.49
N ILE A 93 0.16 0.69 6.33
CA ILE A 93 0.39 1.35 5.03
C ILE A 93 -0.72 2.36 4.74
N PHE A 94 -1.98 1.99 4.97
CA PHE A 94 -3.14 2.84 4.79
C PHE A 94 -3.02 4.14 5.60
N LEU A 95 -2.78 4.04 6.91
CA LEU A 95 -2.63 5.20 7.78
C LEU A 95 -1.48 6.12 7.33
N ARG A 96 -0.34 5.55 6.94
CA ARG A 96 0.78 6.34 6.39
C ARG A 96 0.39 7.07 5.11
N ARG A 97 -0.38 6.45 4.22
CA ARG A 97 -0.87 7.09 2.98
C ARG A 97 -1.85 8.23 3.25
N LEU A 98 -2.63 8.11 4.32
CA LEU A 98 -3.51 9.19 4.78
C LEU A 98 -2.72 10.37 5.34
N GLU A 99 -1.66 10.13 6.10
CA GLU A 99 -0.75 11.19 6.55
C GLU A 99 -0.09 11.90 5.36
N GLU A 100 0.38 11.14 4.37
CA GLU A 100 0.91 11.70 3.11
C GLU A 100 -0.13 12.50 2.31
N TYR A 101 -1.42 12.13 2.39
CA TYR A 101 -2.49 12.94 1.80
C TYR A 101 -2.64 14.27 2.50
N LEU A 102 -2.55 14.33 3.83
CA LEU A 102 -2.59 15.59 4.57
C LEU A 102 -1.37 16.48 4.30
N ASP A 103 -0.21 15.88 4.03
CA ASP A 103 1.05 16.55 3.68
C ASP A 103 1.17 16.94 2.18
N ASP A 104 0.06 16.96 1.45
CA ASP A 104 0.00 17.34 0.02
C ASP A 104 0.77 16.39 -0.93
N ALA A 105 1.14 15.20 -0.46
CA ALA A 105 1.99 14.27 -1.21
C ALA A 105 1.20 13.29 -2.09
N SER A 106 -0.14 13.25 -2.00
CA SER A 106 -1.01 12.40 -2.82
C SER A 106 -2.26 13.12 -3.31
N LYS A 107 -2.82 12.65 -4.43
CA LYS A 107 -4.08 13.16 -4.99
C LYS A 107 -5.30 12.48 -4.33
N PRO A 108 -6.46 13.15 -4.22
CA PRO A 108 -7.68 12.58 -3.64
C PRO A 108 -8.02 11.20 -4.19
N PHE A 109 -8.09 11.07 -5.52
CA PHE A 109 -8.42 9.81 -6.18
C PHE A 109 -7.44 8.67 -5.84
N GLN A 110 -6.14 8.97 -5.81
CA GLN A 110 -5.13 7.96 -5.48
C GLN A 110 -5.27 7.45 -4.04
N THR A 111 -5.71 8.32 -3.12
CA THR A 111 -5.99 7.94 -1.74
C THR A 111 -7.23 7.03 -1.68
N CYS A 112 -8.29 7.36 -2.41
CA CYS A 112 -9.54 6.59 -2.42
C CYS A 112 -9.47 5.24 -3.16
N LEU A 113 -8.51 5.04 -4.06
CA LEU A 113 -8.30 3.75 -4.73
C LEU A 113 -8.00 2.58 -3.77
N MET A 114 -7.61 2.89 -2.52
CA MET A 114 -7.32 1.88 -1.50
C MET A 114 -8.58 1.29 -0.85
N LEU A 115 -9.73 1.98 -0.93
CA LEU A 115 -10.97 1.63 -0.23
C LEU A 115 -11.47 0.22 -0.60
N THR A 116 -11.89 0.04 -1.85
CA THR A 116 -12.52 -1.22 -2.31
C THR A 116 -11.63 -2.45 -2.11
N PRO A 117 -10.31 -2.41 -2.40
CA PRO A 117 -9.45 -3.55 -2.11
C PRO A 117 -9.34 -3.90 -0.62
N ILE A 118 -9.28 -2.89 0.27
CA ILE A 118 -9.25 -3.12 1.71
C ILE A 118 -10.54 -3.80 2.18
N GLU A 119 -11.70 -3.30 1.76
CA GLU A 119 -12.99 -3.89 2.09
C GLU A 119 -13.12 -5.32 1.57
N SER A 120 -12.62 -5.57 0.36
CA SER A 120 -12.65 -6.90 -0.26
C SER A 120 -11.73 -7.91 0.44
N LEU A 121 -10.59 -7.46 0.97
CA LEU A 121 -9.62 -8.34 1.63
C LEU A 121 -9.93 -8.59 3.11
N TYR A 122 -10.52 -7.60 3.80
CA TYR A 122 -10.65 -7.58 5.26
C TYR A 122 -12.09 -7.39 5.76
N GLU A 123 -13.08 -7.50 4.88
CA GLU A 123 -14.51 -7.48 5.22
C GLU A 123 -14.94 -6.24 6.05
N TYR A 124 -14.63 -5.04 5.55
CA TYR A 124 -14.95 -3.74 6.19
C TYR A 124 -14.35 -3.59 7.61
N PRO A 125 -13.01 -3.52 7.71
CA PRO A 125 -12.36 -3.50 9.01
C PRO A 125 -12.66 -2.20 9.79
N GLU A 126 -12.82 -2.29 11.11
CA GLU A 126 -13.23 -1.15 11.96
C GLU A 126 -12.29 0.06 11.83
N TRP A 127 -10.99 -0.16 11.60
CA TRP A 127 -9.99 0.90 11.45
C TRP A 127 -10.15 1.73 10.17
N LEU A 128 -10.95 1.27 9.20
CA LEU A 128 -11.33 2.01 7.99
C LEU A 128 -12.36 3.11 8.28
N GLY A 129 -13.09 3.02 9.40
CA GLY A 129 -13.99 4.07 9.89
C GLY A 129 -14.92 4.62 8.81
N ASP A 130 -14.97 5.95 8.72
CA ASP A 130 -15.85 6.69 7.80
C ASP A 130 -15.20 6.99 6.43
N PHE A 131 -14.14 6.26 6.07
CA PHE A 131 -13.35 6.56 4.87
C PHE A 131 -14.15 6.42 3.57
N ASP A 132 -15.12 5.50 3.53
CA ASP A 132 -16.05 5.33 2.39
C ASP A 132 -16.80 6.63 2.08
N ASN A 133 -17.47 7.22 3.08
CA ASN A 133 -18.16 8.50 2.95
C ASN A 133 -17.20 9.66 2.59
N GLY A 134 -15.93 9.58 3.02
CA GLY A 134 -14.91 10.55 2.61
C GLY A 134 -14.52 10.44 1.12
N CYS A 135 -14.66 9.26 0.54
CA CYS A 135 -14.35 8.95 -0.84
C CYS A 135 -15.54 9.06 -1.80
N ASP A 136 -16.74 9.26 -1.26
CA ASP A 136 -17.92 9.63 -2.04
C ASP A 136 -17.61 10.85 -2.93
N TRP A 137 -17.97 10.73 -4.22
CA TRP A 137 -17.78 11.78 -5.23
C TRP A 137 -16.33 12.12 -5.60
N ILE A 138 -15.35 11.32 -5.15
CA ILE A 138 -13.96 11.46 -5.58
C ILE A 138 -13.71 10.65 -6.86
N ASP A 139 -13.30 11.33 -7.94
CA ASP A 139 -12.87 10.72 -9.19
C ASP A 139 -11.48 11.20 -9.62
N GLN A 140 -10.97 10.66 -10.73
CA GLN A 140 -9.63 10.96 -11.26
C GLN A 140 -9.40 12.44 -11.63
N HIS A 141 -10.47 13.22 -11.80
CA HIS A 141 -10.47 14.64 -12.12
C HIS A 141 -10.68 15.53 -10.89
N THR A 142 -11.17 14.98 -9.78
CA THR A 142 -11.33 15.71 -8.52
C THR A 142 -9.99 16.30 -8.08
N LYS A 143 -9.95 17.62 -7.96
CA LYS A 143 -8.80 18.34 -7.43
C LYS A 143 -8.88 18.39 -5.91
N ARG A 144 -7.73 18.68 -5.30
CA ARG A 144 -7.63 18.75 -3.84
C ARG A 144 -8.46 19.88 -3.23
N GLU A 145 -8.54 21.01 -3.93
CA GLU A 145 -9.38 22.15 -3.56
C GLU A 145 -10.88 21.81 -3.48
N ASP A 146 -11.32 20.79 -4.24
CA ASP A 146 -12.71 20.32 -4.26
C ASP A 146 -12.94 19.18 -3.24
N ALA A 147 -11.88 18.66 -2.61
CA ALA A 147 -11.88 17.47 -1.75
C ALA A 147 -11.63 17.80 -0.27
N GLN A 148 -12.12 18.96 0.20
CA GLN A 148 -11.97 19.36 1.60
C GLN A 148 -12.67 18.38 2.57
N HIS A 149 -13.82 17.81 2.15
CA HIS A 149 -14.52 16.78 2.93
C HIS A 149 -13.65 15.55 3.19
N LEU A 150 -12.91 15.07 2.17
CA LEU A 150 -11.97 13.95 2.31
C LEU A 150 -10.85 14.29 3.29
N HIS A 151 -10.34 15.52 3.27
CA HIS A 151 -9.34 15.99 4.25
C HIS A 151 -9.86 15.90 5.69
N ASP A 152 -11.07 16.39 5.92
CA ASP A 152 -11.66 16.42 7.27
C ASP A 152 -11.95 15.00 7.80
N VAL A 153 -12.46 14.11 6.93
CA VAL A 153 -12.66 12.69 7.25
C VAL A 153 -11.33 12.00 7.59
N ILE A 154 -10.29 12.21 6.77
CA ILE A 154 -8.97 11.63 7.00
C ILE A 154 -8.36 12.12 8.33
N ALA A 155 -8.46 13.41 8.63
CA ALA A 155 -7.94 13.97 9.87
C ALA A 155 -8.62 13.35 11.10
N ALA A 156 -9.95 13.18 11.05
CA ALA A 156 -10.70 12.53 12.12
C ALA A 156 -10.32 11.04 12.27
N LEU A 157 -10.18 10.31 11.16
CA LEU A 157 -9.82 8.90 11.15
C LEU A 157 -8.42 8.63 11.71
N LEU A 158 -7.45 9.49 11.37
CA LEU A 158 -6.09 9.40 11.93
C LEU A 158 -6.09 9.65 13.44
N ALA A 159 -6.90 10.59 13.93
CA ALA A 159 -7.04 10.83 15.36
C ALA A 159 -7.65 9.61 16.09
N ALA A 160 -8.70 9.00 15.52
CA ALA A 160 -9.34 7.80 16.09
C ALA A 160 -8.37 6.60 16.14
N ASN A 161 -7.59 6.39 15.08
CA ASN A 161 -6.62 5.29 15.03
C ASN A 161 -5.44 5.47 16.01
N LYS A 162 -4.99 6.71 16.25
CA LYS A 162 -3.98 7.00 17.29
C LYS A 162 -4.48 6.66 18.69
N ILE A 163 -5.75 6.93 18.99
CA ILE A 163 -6.37 6.58 20.27
C ILE A 163 -6.42 5.04 20.42
N HIS A 164 -6.84 4.33 19.38
CA HIS A 164 -6.92 2.87 19.42
C HIS A 164 -5.55 2.21 19.71
N LEU A 165 -4.49 2.65 19.04
CA LEU A 165 -3.13 2.14 19.27
C LEU A 165 -2.63 2.41 20.71
N SER A 166 -3.05 3.51 21.32
CA SER A 166 -2.70 3.82 22.72
C SER A 166 -3.41 2.91 23.74
N LEU A 167 -4.60 2.42 23.40
CA LEU A 167 -5.38 1.51 24.23
C LEU A 167 -4.90 0.06 24.13
N GLU A 168 -4.45 -0.39 22.95
CA GLU A 168 -3.88 -1.74 22.76
C GLU A 168 -2.50 -1.92 23.40
N ALA A 169 -1.77 -0.83 23.64
CA ALA A 169 -0.44 -0.82 24.25
C ALA A 169 -0.45 -0.68 25.79
N SER A 170 -1.62 -0.52 26.41
CA SER A 170 -1.82 -0.35 27.87
C SER A 170 -2.32 -1.64 28.53
#